data_AF-A0A4Y2H6Y6-F1
#
_entry.id   AF-A0A4Y2H6Y6-F1
#
_cell.length_a   1.000
_cell.length_b   1.000
_cell.length_c   1.000
_cell.angle_alpha   90.00
_cell.angle_beta   90.00
_cell.angle_gamma   90.00
#
_symmetry.space_group_name_H-M   'P 1'
#
loop_
_entity.id
_entity.type
_entity.pdbx_description
1 polymer ?
#
loop_
_entity_poly.entity_id
_entity_poly.type
_entity_poly.pdbx_seq_one_letter_code
_entity_poly.pdbx_strand_id
1 'polypeptide(L)'
;MNTWIHIKSLTKKGYLPPTLFESTLTGSGITDEDYRHAQTVWNYFNLKNMGEYHDFFVKCDVLQLADVFENYASIIMAWIVCTSSRHPELHGKAV
;
A
#
# COMPACT_ATOMS: atom_id res chain seq x y z
N MET A 1 15.82 17.87 3.59
CA MET A 1 16.08 16.53 3.00
C MET A 1 16.92 15.67 3.94
N ASN A 2 16.69 15.76 5.27
CA ASN A 2 17.71 15.39 6.28
C ASN A 2 17.14 14.42 7.35
N THR A 3 15.81 14.34 7.46
CA THR A 3 15.08 13.48 8.40
C THR A 3 15.11 12.00 7.98
N TRP A 4 15.08 11.72 6.68
CA TRP A 4 15.10 10.36 6.13
C TRP A 4 16.41 9.60 6.34
N ILE A 5 17.53 10.33 6.49
CA ILE A 5 18.84 9.72 6.77
C ILE A 5 18.91 9.24 8.24
N HIS A 6 18.25 9.95 9.17
CA HIS A 6 18.20 9.53 10.57
C HIS A 6 17.40 8.24 10.77
N ILE A 7 16.23 8.09 10.11
CA ILE A 7 15.37 6.89 10.25
C ILE A 7 16.10 5.61 9.81
N LYS A 8 16.93 5.68 8.76
CA LYS A 8 17.72 4.53 8.28
C LYS A 8 18.79 4.05 9.28
N SER A 9 19.20 4.89 10.24
CA SER A 9 20.24 4.56 11.22
C SER A 9 19.71 4.11 12.59
N LEU A 10 18.41 4.27 12.86
CA LEU A 10 17.83 4.14 14.21
C LEU A 10 17.39 2.71 14.60
N THR A 11 17.65 1.72 13.76
CA THR A 11 17.20 0.33 14.02
C THR A 11 18.38 -0.61 14.15
N LYS A 12 18.51 -1.18 15.35
CA LYS A 12 19.42 -2.30 15.61
C LYS A 12 18.77 -3.54 15.00
N LYS A 13 19.55 -4.32 14.25
CA LYS A 13 19.08 -5.52 13.55
C LYS A 13 18.27 -6.41 14.49
N GLY A 14 17.00 -6.65 14.15
CA GLY A 14 16.10 -7.55 14.88
C GLY A 14 15.31 -6.96 16.04
N TYR A 15 15.30 -5.63 16.23
CA TYR A 15 14.44 -4.99 17.24
C TYR A 15 13.64 -3.84 16.61
N LEU A 16 12.31 -3.91 16.77
CA LEU A 16 11.34 -2.90 16.33
C LEU A 16 10.78 -2.19 17.57
N PRO A 17 11.30 -1.02 17.98
CA PRO A 17 10.77 -0.28 19.11
C PRO A 17 9.37 0.31 18.82
N PRO A 18 8.42 0.25 19.78
CA PRO A 18 7.10 0.89 19.64
C PRO A 18 7.20 2.41 19.47
N THR A 19 8.23 3.05 20.05
CA THR A 19 8.45 4.50 19.99
C THR A 19 8.67 5.03 18.58
N LEU A 20 9.01 4.16 17.62
CA LEU A 20 9.14 4.54 16.21
C LEU A 20 7.78 4.77 15.53
N PHE A 21 6.67 4.43 16.18
CA PHE A 21 5.31 4.65 15.70
C PHE A 21 4.59 5.81 16.39
N GLU A 22 5.32 6.67 17.11
CA GLU A 22 4.74 7.86 17.73
C GLU A 22 4.44 8.93 16.68
N SER A 23 3.20 9.39 16.67
CA SER A 23 2.75 10.49 15.83
C SER A 23 3.21 11.82 16.43
N THR A 24 4.03 12.57 15.70
CA THR A 24 4.45 13.92 16.12
C THR A 24 3.28 14.90 16.13
N LEU A 25 2.22 14.64 15.37
CA LEU A 25 1.05 15.50 15.27
C LEU A 25 0.12 15.38 16.47
N THR A 26 -0.08 14.16 16.96
CA THR A 26 -1.04 13.84 18.03
C THR A 26 -0.36 13.50 19.35
N GLY A 27 0.95 13.25 19.35
CA GLY A 27 1.70 12.74 20.51
C GLY A 27 1.29 11.33 20.93
N SER A 28 0.43 10.66 20.14
CA SER A 28 -0.07 9.32 20.45
C SER A 28 0.84 8.26 19.83
N GLY A 29 1.10 7.20 20.60
CA GLY A 29 1.78 6.00 20.12
C GLY A 29 0.85 5.07 19.34
N ILE A 30 1.42 3.95 18.92
CA ILE A 30 0.70 2.82 18.30
C ILE A 30 -0.10 2.04 19.34
N THR A 31 -1.23 1.46 18.94
CA THR A 31 -2.00 0.56 19.80
C THR A 31 -1.27 -0.78 19.99
N ASP A 32 -1.56 -1.49 21.08
CA ASP A 32 -0.98 -2.83 21.31
C ASP A 32 -1.32 -3.82 20.18
N GLU A 33 -2.50 -3.67 19.57
CA GLU A 33 -2.95 -4.50 18.47
C GLU A 33 -2.16 -4.24 17.19
N ASP A 34 -2.08 -2.97 16.79
CA ASP A 34 -1.32 -2.56 15.60
C ASP A 34 0.17 -2.89 15.77
N TYR A 35 0.70 -2.76 16.99
CA TYR A 35 2.10 -3.11 17.27
C TYR A 35 2.35 -4.62 17.15
N ARG A 36 1.46 -5.48 17.65
CA ARG A 36 1.57 -6.95 17.43
C ARG A 36 1.53 -7.30 15.95
N HIS A 37 0.69 -6.62 15.18
CA HIS A 37 0.64 -6.80 13.73
C HIS A 37 1.97 -6.36 13.09
N ALA A 38 2.48 -5.19 13.45
CA ALA A 38 3.76 -4.69 12.95
C ALA A 38 4.92 -5.65 13.26
N GLN A 39 4.97 -6.22 14.47
CA GLN A 39 5.95 -7.24 14.84
C GLN A 39 5.82 -8.52 14.01
N THR A 40 4.59 -8.95 13.71
CA THR A 40 4.33 -10.13 12.88
C THR A 40 4.88 -9.92 11.47
N VAL A 41 4.55 -8.79 10.83
CA VAL A 41 5.04 -8.42 9.51
C VAL A 41 6.57 -8.30 9.51
N TRP A 42 7.12 -7.60 10.50
CA TRP A 42 8.57 -7.42 10.67
C TRP A 42 9.33 -8.74 10.69
N ASN A 43 8.86 -9.69 11.50
CA ASN A 43 9.50 -10.99 11.65
C ASN A 43 9.29 -11.88 10.42
N TYR A 44 8.09 -11.89 9.86
CA TYR A 44 7.75 -12.73 8.70
C TYR A 44 8.59 -12.38 7.47
N PHE A 45 8.76 -11.08 7.19
CA PHE A 45 9.56 -10.60 6.07
C PHE A 45 11.03 -10.36 6.40
N ASN A 46 11.46 -10.67 7.64
CA ASN A 46 12.82 -10.49 8.13
C ASN A 46 13.35 -9.06 7.87
N LEU A 47 12.50 -8.07 8.16
CA LEU A 47 12.78 -6.66 7.93
C LEU A 47 13.84 -6.18 8.93
N LYS A 48 14.74 -5.32 8.47
CA LYS A 48 15.94 -4.92 9.25
C LYS A 48 15.83 -3.53 9.81
N ASN A 49 15.07 -2.66 9.15
CA ASN A 49 14.95 -1.25 9.50
C ASN A 49 13.57 -0.72 9.12
N MET A 50 13.22 0.44 9.69
CA MET A 50 11.93 1.08 9.43
C MET A 50 11.74 1.52 7.97
N GLY A 51 12.84 1.76 7.24
CA GLY A 51 12.76 2.03 5.80
C GLY A 51 12.22 0.82 5.04
N GLU A 52 12.75 -0.38 5.31
CA GLU A 52 12.26 -1.62 4.70
C GLU A 52 10.79 -1.92 5.06
N TYR A 53 10.40 -1.66 6.32
CA TYR A 53 9.01 -1.79 6.76
C TYR A 53 8.08 -0.79 6.05
N HIS A 54 8.49 0.46 5.94
CA HIS A 54 7.73 1.49 5.23
C HIS A 54 7.60 1.17 3.74
N ASP A 55 8.70 0.80 3.07
CA ASP A 55 8.70 0.42 1.66
C ASP A 55 7.79 -0.80 1.41
N PHE A 56 7.75 -1.76 2.34
CA PHE A 56 6.84 -2.90 2.27
C PHE A 56 5.38 -2.46 2.33
N PHE A 57 5.01 -1.59 3.28
CA PHE A 57 3.65 -1.06 3.40
C PHE A 57 3.22 -0.30 2.15
N VAL A 58 4.07 0.58 1.62
CA VAL A 58 3.78 1.34 0.40
C VAL A 58 3.59 0.40 -0.80
N LYS A 59 4.38 -0.66 -0.91
CA LYS A 59 4.18 -1.66 -1.97
C LYS A 59 2.85 -2.39 -1.83
N CYS A 60 2.47 -2.79 -0.62
CA CYS A 60 1.17 -3.43 -0.38
C CYS A 60 0.02 -2.51 -0.76
N ASP A 61 0.07 -1.24 -0.39
CA ASP A 61 -0.96 -0.24 -0.72
C ASP A 61 -1.09 -0.03 -2.25
N VAL A 62 0.05 0.13 -2.95
CA VAL A 62 0.06 0.25 -4.41
C VAL A 62 -0.51 -0.98 -5.10
N LEU A 63 -0.18 -2.19 -4.62
CA LEU A 63 -0.71 -3.43 -5.19
C LEU A 63 -2.21 -3.57 -4.96
N GLN A 64 -2.71 -3.21 -3.78
CA GLN A 64 -4.15 -3.24 -3.48
C GLN A 64 -4.92 -2.24 -4.34
N LEU A 65 -4.38 -1.02 -4.51
CA LEU A 65 -4.98 -0.02 -5.40
C LEU A 65 -4.96 -0.47 -6.87
N ALA A 66 -3.85 -1.07 -7.32
CA ALA A 66 -3.76 -1.61 -8.67
C ALA A 66 -4.81 -2.69 -8.94
N ASP A 67 -4.99 -3.64 -8.01
CA ASP A 67 -6.01 -4.70 -8.12
C ASP A 67 -7.43 -4.13 -8.25
N VAL A 68 -7.78 -3.14 -7.43
CA VAL A 68 -9.07 -2.44 -7.50
C VAL A 68 -9.27 -1.76 -8.87
N PHE A 69 -8.23 -1.07 -9.37
CA PHE A 69 -8.31 -0.37 -10.65
C PHE A 69 -8.37 -1.33 -11.84
N GLU A 70 -7.62 -2.43 -11.81
CA GLU A 70 -7.65 -3.46 -12.85
C GLU A 70 -9.02 -4.14 -12.93
N ASN A 71 -9.64 -4.43 -11.78
CA ASN A 71 -10.99 -4.97 -11.73
C ASN A 71 -12.02 -3.97 -12.29
N TYR A 72 -11.92 -2.70 -11.91
CA TYR A 72 -12.79 -1.65 -12.44
C TYR A 72 -12.65 -1.48 -13.97
N ALA A 73 -11.41 -1.46 -14.47
CA ALA A 73 -11.13 -1.40 -15.91
C ALA A 73 -11.71 -2.61 -16.65
N SER A 74 -11.58 -3.81 -16.07
CA SER A 74 -12.13 -5.04 -16.63
C SER A 74 -13.66 -4.99 -16.76
N ILE A 75 -14.34 -4.45 -15.74
CA ILE A 75 -15.81 -4.26 -15.76
C ILE A 75 -16.21 -3.26 -16.86
N ILE A 76 -15.50 -2.13 -17.01
CA ILE A 76 -15.75 -1.15 -18.07
C ILE A 76 -15.57 -1.79 -19.45
N MET A 77 -14.47 -2.50 -19.66
CA MET A 77 -14.18 -3.15 -20.94
C MET A 77 -15.28 -4.17 -21.29
N ALA A 78 -15.71 -4.98 -20.32
CA ALA A 78 -16.81 -5.91 -20.51
C ALA A 78 -18.13 -5.18 -20.88
N TRP A 79 -18.42 -4.06 -20.22
CA TRP A 79 -19.61 -3.26 -20.53
C TRP A 79 -19.56 -2.65 -21.93
N ILE A 80 -18.42 -2.07 -22.34
CA ILE A 80 -18.23 -1.52 -23.69
C ILE A 80 -18.40 -2.62 -24.74
N VAL A 81 -17.74 -3.78 -24.58
CA VAL A 81 -17.85 -4.88 -25.53
C VAL A 81 -19.30 -5.40 -25.62
N CYS A 82 -19.97 -5.57 -24.48
CA CYS A 82 -21.38 -6.01 -24.45
C CYS A 82 -22.32 -5.00 -25.12
N THR A 83 -22.11 -3.70 -24.91
CA THR A 83 -22.96 -2.65 -25.47
C THR A 83 -22.72 -2.45 -26.96
N SER A 84 -21.46 -2.47 -27.42
CA SER A 84 -21.13 -2.44 -28.86
C SER A 84 -21.71 -3.65 -29.59
N SER A 85 -21.65 -4.83 -28.98
CA SER A 85 -22.23 -6.06 -29.56
C SER A 85 -23.78 -6.02 -29.62
N ARG A 86 -24.42 -5.28 -28.72
CA ARG A 86 -25.89 -5.15 -28.63
C ARG A 86 -26.45 -4.07 -29.55
N HIS A 87 -25.64 -3.10 -29.95
CA HIS A 87 -26.01 -1.96 -30.80
C HIS A 87 -25.06 -1.82 -32.01
N PRO A 88 -25.09 -2.77 -32.96
CA PRO A 88 -24.24 -2.73 -34.15
C PRO A 88 -24.45 -1.48 -35.02
N GLU A 89 -25.58 -0.79 -34.90
CA GLU A 89 -25.88 0.48 -35.57
C GLU A 89 -24.99 1.66 -35.14
N LEU A 90 -24.26 1.53 -34.03
CA LEU A 90 -23.30 2.51 -33.54
C LEU A 90 -21.87 2.25 -34.04
N HIS A 91 -21.61 1.13 -34.72
CA HIS A 91 -20.30 0.85 -35.32
C HIS A 91 -19.97 1.90 -36.40
N GLY A 92 -18.90 2.67 -36.17
CA GLY A 92 -18.43 3.71 -37.09
C GLY A 92 -19.00 5.11 -36.88
N LYS A 93 -19.77 5.35 -35.80
CA LYS A 93 -20.31 6.69 -35.44
C LYS A 93 -19.68 7.34 -34.20
N ALA A 94 -18.60 6.79 -33.66
CA ALA A 94 -17.92 7.40 -32.51
C ALA A 94 -16.78 8.33 -32.96
N VAL A 95 -16.83 9.57 -32.47
CA VAL A 95 -15.82 10.66 -32.54
C VAL A 95 -14.48 10.20 -31.98
#